data_AF-A0A0M1J4V8-F1
#
_entry.id   AF-A0A0M1J4V8-F1
#
_cell.length_a   1.000
_cell.length_b   1.000
_cell.length_c   1.000
_cell.angle_alpha   90.00
_cell.angle_beta   90.00
_cell.angle_gamma   90.00
#
_symmetry.space_group_name_H-M   'P 1'
#
loop_
_entity.id
_entity.type
_entity.pdbx_description
1 polymer ?
#
loop_
_entity_poly.entity_id
_entity_poly.type
_entity_poly.pdbx_seq_one_letter_code
_entity_poly.pdbx_strand_id
1 'polypeptide(L)'
;MNQLLSQLLNHTILLVLASSLFLLSGCSDEPTSSKGLGSDAIPQFQAATTPGKKLALLVGVRTYAPNSGISSLKYADRDMHRLQQALIRHNYTTRILLNEQATRGAVLSALKT
;
A
#
# COMPACT_ATOMS: atom_id res chain seq x y z
N MET A 1 -30.67 -7.14 47.81
CA MET A 1 -29.37 -6.46 47.64
C MET A 1 -28.37 -7.28 46.80
N ASN A 2 -28.84 -8.16 45.88
CA ASN A 2 -27.98 -9.12 45.18
C ASN A 2 -27.97 -8.96 43.65
N GLN A 3 -28.79 -8.04 43.11
CA GLN A 3 -28.86 -7.80 41.66
C GLN A 3 -27.80 -6.79 41.16
N LEU A 4 -27.40 -5.82 42.00
CA LEU A 4 -26.35 -4.85 41.68
C LEU A 4 -24.94 -5.46 41.69
N LEU A 5 -24.71 -6.47 42.54
CA LEU A 5 -23.42 -7.17 42.63
C LEU A 5 -23.15 -8.08 41.43
N SER A 6 -24.18 -8.66 40.79
CA SER A 6 -23.97 -9.52 39.61
C SER A 6 -23.68 -8.70 38.33
N GLN A 7 -24.19 -7.48 38.23
CA GLN A 7 -23.91 -6.59 37.10
C GLN A 7 -22.48 -6.03 37.12
N LEU A 8 -21.94 -5.75 38.31
CA LEU A 8 -20.56 -5.27 38.46
C LEU A 8 -19.51 -6.35 38.18
N LEU A 9 -19.84 -7.63 38.41
CA LEU A 9 -18.93 -8.76 38.18
C LEU A 9 -18.82 -9.12 36.68
N ASN A 10 -19.90 -8.97 35.92
CA ASN A 10 -19.89 -9.26 34.48
C ASN A 10 -19.14 -8.20 33.65
N HIS A 11 -19.08 -6.95 34.10
CA HIS A 11 -18.34 -5.90 33.38
C HIS A 11 -16.83 -5.93 33.63
N THR A 12 -16.37 -6.40 34.78
CA THR A 12 -14.93 -6.55 35.06
C THR A 12 -14.32 -7.73 34.29
N ILE A 13 -15.06 -8.82 34.08
CA ILE A 13 -14.56 -9.99 33.33
C ILE A 13 -14.41 -9.68 31.82
N LEU A 14 -15.28 -8.86 31.25
CA LEU A 14 -15.18 -8.49 29.82
C LEU A 14 -13.99 -7.57 29.52
N LEU A 15 -13.55 -6.76 30.50
CA LEU A 15 -12.49 -5.76 30.31
C LEU A 15 -11.08 -6.36 30.43
N VAL A 16 -10.92 -7.49 31.13
CA VAL A 16 -9.63 -8.19 31.29
C VAL A 16 -9.27 -9.01 30.04
N LEU A 17 -10.25 -9.51 29.28
CA LEU A 17 -10.01 -10.29 28.06
C LEU A 17 -9.55 -9.45 26.85
N ALA A 18 -9.79 -8.13 26.86
CA ALA A 18 -9.41 -7.25 25.75
C ALA A 18 -7.93 -6.80 25.79
N SER A 19 -7.23 -7.00 26.90
CA SER A 19 -5.87 -6.48 27.10
C SER A 19 -4.75 -7.47 26.71
N SER A 20 -5.08 -8.71 26.35
CA SER A 20 -4.09 -9.78 26.13
C SER A 20 -3.93 -10.22 24.67
N LEU A 21 -4.55 -9.54 23.70
CA LEU A 21 -4.50 -9.95 22.27
C LEU A 21 -3.72 -9.00 21.36
N PHE A 22 -2.84 -8.16 21.91
CA PHE A 22 -2.03 -7.25 21.12
C PHE A 22 -0.57 -7.42 21.45
N LEU A 23 0.09 -8.47 20.92
CA LEU A 23 1.56 -8.58 20.79
C LEU A 23 1.96 -9.80 19.91
N LEU A 24 1.35 -9.95 18.73
CA LEU A 24 1.95 -10.72 17.63
C LEU A 24 2.34 -9.78 16.50
N SER A 25 3.61 -9.37 16.50
CA SER A 25 4.45 -9.17 15.31
C SER A 25 5.77 -8.54 15.76
N GLY A 26 6.60 -9.32 16.44
CA GLY A 26 8.03 -9.03 16.48
C GLY A 26 8.56 -9.20 15.06
N CYS A 27 8.85 -8.10 14.39
CA CYS A 27 9.60 -8.06 13.14
C CYS A 27 10.99 -8.63 13.44
N SER A 28 11.29 -9.80 12.90
CA SER A 28 12.64 -10.36 12.93
C SER A 28 13.52 -9.54 11.99
N ASP A 29 14.18 -8.52 12.52
CA ASP A 29 15.33 -7.92 11.85
C ASP A 29 16.51 -8.85 12.07
N GLU A 30 16.70 -9.80 11.15
CA GLU A 30 17.94 -10.57 11.04
C GLU A 30 18.91 -9.78 10.14
N PRO A 31 19.97 -9.16 10.67
CA PRO A 31 21.02 -8.63 9.82
C PRO A 31 21.88 -9.80 9.34
N THR A 32 21.56 -10.32 8.15
CA THR A 32 22.49 -11.18 7.41
C THR A 32 23.67 -10.34 6.92
N SER A 33 24.63 -10.14 7.82
CA SER A 33 25.94 -9.56 7.51
C SER A 33 26.77 -10.60 6.77
N SER A 34 26.61 -10.69 5.45
CA SER A 34 27.56 -11.39 4.60
C SER A 34 28.72 -10.45 4.28
N LYS A 35 29.87 -10.70 4.89
CA LYS A 35 31.17 -10.12 4.50
C LYS A 35 31.51 -10.61 3.09
N GLY A 36 31.11 -9.85 2.08
CA GLY A 36 31.63 -9.95 0.72
C GLY A 36 32.79 -8.98 0.54
N LEU A 37 34.00 -9.51 0.30
CA LEU A 37 35.11 -8.74 -0.26
C LEU A 37 34.79 -8.36 -1.70
N GLY A 38 34.78 -7.06 -2.00
CA GLY A 38 34.66 -6.54 -3.36
C GLY A 38 34.15 -5.10 -3.33
N SER A 39 35.06 -4.15 -3.51
CA SER A 39 34.79 -2.71 -3.51
C SER A 39 34.14 -2.22 -4.80
N ASP A 40 33.06 -2.87 -5.23
CA ASP A 40 32.22 -2.35 -6.28
C ASP A 40 31.13 -1.55 -5.57
N ALA A 41 31.12 -0.24 -5.77
CA ALA A 41 30.19 0.68 -5.14
C ALA A 41 28.76 0.40 -5.62
N ILE A 42 28.11 -0.60 -5.03
CA ILE A 42 26.67 -0.83 -5.18
C ILE A 42 26.00 0.42 -4.61
N PRO A 43 25.24 1.18 -5.40
CA PRO A 43 24.54 2.34 -4.88
C PRO A 43 23.59 1.85 -3.78
N GLN A 44 23.88 2.22 -2.53
CA GLN A 44 22.98 1.92 -1.43
C GLN A 44 21.71 2.73 -1.63
N PHE A 45 20.60 2.04 -1.91
CA PHE A 45 19.29 2.65 -1.94
C PHE A 45 18.92 3.04 -0.51
N GLN A 46 19.10 4.32 -0.18
CA GLN A 46 18.53 4.86 1.05
C GLN A 46 17.04 5.09 0.79
N ALA A 47 16.18 4.24 1.34
CA ALA A 47 14.75 4.49 1.32
C ALA A 47 14.49 5.83 2.02
N ALA A 48 14.04 6.82 1.26
CA ALA A 48 13.63 8.09 1.83
C ALA A 48 12.40 7.84 2.70
N THR A 49 12.60 7.73 4.01
CA THR A 49 11.52 7.69 5.02
C THR A 49 10.98 9.08 5.31
N THR A 50 11.27 10.06 4.44
CA THR A 50 10.93 11.47 4.59
C THR A 50 9.47 11.60 4.99
N PRO A 51 9.18 12.18 6.17
CA PRO A 51 7.83 12.54 6.55
C PRO A 51 7.26 13.45 5.46
N GLY A 52 6.28 12.96 4.72
CA GLY A 52 5.81 13.63 3.52
C GLY A 52 4.54 13.01 2.97
N LYS A 53 3.89 13.72 2.05
CA LYS A 53 2.72 13.19 1.35
C LYS A 53 3.13 12.00 0.52
N LYS A 54 2.50 10.83 0.76
CA LYS A 54 2.65 9.65 -0.10
C LYS A 54 1.85 9.91 -1.38
N LEU A 55 2.49 9.81 -2.54
CA LEU A 55 1.87 10.04 -3.83
C LEU A 55 1.86 8.74 -4.65
N ALA A 56 0.82 8.53 -5.44
CA ALA A 56 0.76 7.42 -6.39
C ALA A 56 0.10 7.84 -7.70
N LEU A 57 0.77 7.55 -8.82
CA LEU A 57 0.23 7.68 -10.16
C LEU A 57 -0.13 6.29 -10.69
N LEU A 58 -1.41 6.08 -10.98
CA LEU A 58 -1.97 4.83 -11.49
C LEU A 58 -2.31 5.00 -12.96
N VAL A 59 -1.80 4.11 -13.82
CA VAL A 59 -1.99 4.18 -15.27
C VAL A 59 -2.53 2.84 -15.76
N GLY A 60 -3.78 2.83 -16.21
CA GLY A 60 -4.44 1.64 -16.74
C GLY A 60 -4.71 1.77 -18.23
N VAL A 61 -4.17 0.86 -19.05
CA VAL A 61 -4.41 0.82 -20.50
C VAL A 61 -5.09 -0.48 -20.85
N ARG A 62 -6.38 -0.43 -21.18
CA ARG A 62 -7.13 -1.60 -21.68
C ARG A 62 -7.10 -1.69 -23.20
N THR A 63 -7.22 -0.56 -23.90
CA THR A 63 -7.29 -0.55 -25.36
C THR A 63 -5.98 -0.06 -25.94
N TYR A 64 -5.40 -0.85 -26.84
CA TYR A 64 -4.20 -0.51 -27.59
C TYR A 64 -4.56 -0.22 -29.05
N ALA A 65 -3.66 0.46 -29.77
CA ALA A 65 -3.87 0.76 -31.18
C ALA A 65 -4.07 -0.54 -31.98
N PRO A 66 -5.00 -0.59 -32.96
CA PRO A 66 -5.35 -1.81 -33.67
C PRO A 66 -4.18 -2.42 -34.47
N ASN A 67 -3.18 -1.61 -34.82
CA ASN A 67 -1.95 -2.03 -35.51
C ASN A 67 -0.78 -2.38 -34.58
N SER A 68 -0.98 -2.36 -33.26
CA SER A 68 0.09 -2.66 -32.28
C SER A 68 0.39 -4.16 -32.13
N GLY A 69 -0.51 -5.03 -32.60
CA GLY A 69 -0.44 -6.47 -32.36
C GLY A 69 -0.80 -6.88 -30.92
N ILE A 70 -1.25 -5.94 -30.08
CA ILE A 70 -1.59 -6.18 -28.68
C ILE A 70 -3.12 -6.23 -28.51
N SER A 71 -3.60 -7.32 -27.94
CA SER A 71 -5.02 -7.50 -27.60
C SER A 71 -5.46 -6.60 -26.44
N SER A 72 -6.75 -6.27 -26.41
CA SER A 72 -7.31 -5.50 -25.30
C SER A 72 -7.31 -6.27 -23.98
N LEU A 73 -7.12 -5.54 -22.87
CA LEU A 73 -7.10 -6.12 -21.52
C LEU A 73 -8.46 -5.98 -20.83
N LYS A 74 -9.01 -7.09 -20.35
CA LYS A 74 -10.36 -7.14 -19.77
C LYS A 74 -10.50 -6.47 -18.40
N TYR A 75 -9.42 -6.36 -17.63
CA TYR A 75 -9.48 -5.99 -16.21
C TYR A 75 -8.68 -4.75 -15.81
N ALA A 76 -8.01 -4.06 -16.77
CA ALA A 76 -7.14 -2.93 -16.45
C ALA A 76 -7.84 -1.86 -15.59
N ASP A 77 -9.06 -1.45 -15.98
CA ASP A 77 -9.84 -0.45 -15.22
C ASP A 77 -10.17 -0.95 -13.81
N ARG A 78 -10.64 -2.20 -13.68
CA ARG A 78 -11.02 -2.80 -12.39
C ARG A 78 -9.83 -2.90 -11.46
N ASP A 79 -8.68 -3.34 -11.97
CA ASP A 79 -7.46 -3.52 -11.18
C ASP A 79 -6.91 -2.18 -10.71
N MET A 80 -6.93 -1.16 -11.56
CA MET A 80 -6.52 0.19 -11.17
C MET A 80 -7.42 0.79 -10.09
N HIS A 81 -8.74 0.60 -10.16
CA HIS A 81 -9.63 1.07 -9.09
C HIS A 81 -9.43 0.32 -7.77
N ARG A 82 -9.21 -0.99 -7.81
CA ARG A 82 -8.90 -1.78 -6.60
C ARG A 82 -7.58 -1.33 -5.97
N LEU A 83 -6.56 -1.10 -6.80
CA LEU A 83 -5.27 -0.62 -6.34
C LEU A 83 -5.38 0.79 -5.76
N GLN A 84 -6.15 1.67 -6.40
CA GLN A 84 -6.44 3.01 -5.89
C GLN A 84 -7.05 2.97 -4.49
N GLN A 85 -8.08 2.15 -4.29
CA GLN A 85 -8.74 2.00 -3.00
C GLN A 85 -7.77 1.47 -1.92
N ALA A 86 -6.93 0.50 -2.26
CA ALA A 86 -5.91 -0.01 -1.35
C ALA A 86 -4.91 1.09 -0.97
N LEU A 87 -4.39 1.84 -1.94
CA LEU A 87 -3.42 2.90 -1.71
C LEU A 87 -3.99 4.07 -0.88
N ILE A 88 -5.23 4.47 -1.13
CA ILE A 88 -5.92 5.49 -0.32
C ILE A 88 -5.98 5.07 1.15
N ARG A 89 -6.30 3.79 1.45
CA ARG A 89 -6.30 3.27 2.84
C ARG A 89 -4.93 3.34 3.51
N HIS A 90 -3.85 3.35 2.72
CA HIS A 90 -2.48 3.52 3.19
C HIS A 90 -1.98 4.98 3.12
N ASN A 91 -2.91 5.94 3.06
CA ASN A 91 -2.67 7.39 3.05
C ASN A 91 -1.91 7.92 1.82
N TYR A 92 -2.07 7.26 0.66
CA TYR A 92 -1.59 7.80 -0.61
C TYR A 92 -2.59 8.79 -1.21
N THR A 93 -2.09 9.93 -1.67
CA THR A 93 -2.80 10.78 -2.64
C THR A 93 -2.64 10.15 -4.01
N THR A 94 -3.74 9.75 -4.63
CA THR A 94 -3.72 9.00 -5.89
C THR A 94 -4.19 9.86 -7.07
N ARG A 95 -3.54 9.70 -8.21
CA ARG A 95 -4.02 10.18 -9.52
C ARG A 95 -4.14 8.97 -10.44
N ILE A 96 -5.28 8.81 -11.09
CA ILE A 96 -5.56 7.68 -11.99
C ILE A 96 -5.74 8.20 -13.42
N LEU A 97 -5.09 7.55 -14.37
CA LEU A 97 -5.21 7.80 -15.82
C LEU A 97 -5.63 6.49 -16.49
N LEU A 98 -6.79 6.48 -17.14
CA LEU A 98 -7.32 5.29 -17.81
C LEU A 98 -7.45 5.50 -19.32
N ASN A 99 -7.02 4.51 -20.11
CA ASN A 99 -7.25 4.41 -21.55
C ASN A 99 -6.86 5.71 -22.31
N GLU A 100 -7.82 6.40 -22.93
CA GLU A 100 -7.65 7.68 -23.64
C GLU A 100 -6.97 8.76 -22.79
N GLN A 101 -7.06 8.67 -21.46
CA GLN A 101 -6.42 9.60 -20.53
C GLN A 101 -4.97 9.22 -20.22
N ALA A 102 -4.59 7.96 -20.44
CA ALA A 102 -3.24 7.43 -20.23
C ALA A 102 -2.30 7.74 -21.42
N THR A 103 -2.44 8.92 -22.01
CA THR A 103 -1.54 9.36 -23.08
C THR A 103 -0.14 9.60 -22.54
N ARG A 104 0.87 9.46 -23.41
CA ARG A 104 2.26 9.78 -23.06
C ARG A 104 2.40 11.20 -22.48
N GLY A 105 1.70 12.17 -23.05
CA GLY A 105 1.70 13.56 -22.57
C GLY A 105 1.11 13.70 -21.17
N ALA A 106 -0.02 13.04 -20.91
CA ALA A 106 -0.67 13.07 -19.60
C ALA A 106 0.19 12.40 -18.51
N VAL A 107 0.81 11.25 -18.82
CA VAL A 107 1.72 10.56 -17.88
C VAL A 107 2.92 11.43 -17.56
N LEU A 108 3.57 12.02 -18.57
CA LEU A 108 4.71 12.91 -18.35
C LEU A 108 4.33 14.18 -17.58
N SER A 109 3.14 14.73 -17.83
CA SER A 109 2.63 15.86 -17.05
C SER A 109 2.39 15.48 -15.59
N ALA A 110 1.88 14.28 -15.32
CA ALA A 110 1.60 13.80 -13.97
C ALA A 110 2.87 13.51 -13.16
N LEU A 111 3.98 13.18 -13.81
CA LEU A 111 5.28 12.98 -13.15
C LEU A 111 5.99 14.27 -12.76
N LYS A 112 5.61 15.41 -13.34
CA LYS A 112 6.21 16.73 -13.07
C LYS A 112 5.53 17.51 -11.95
N THR A 113 4.36 17.05 -11.51
CA THR A 113 3.58 17.58 -10.38
C THR A 113 4.03 16.98 -9.06
#